data_AF-A0A212RR39-F1
#
_entry.id   AF-A0A212RR39-F1
#
_cell.length_a   1.000
_cell.length_b   1.000
_cell.length_c   1.000
_cell.angle_alpha   90.00
_cell.angle_beta   90.00
_cell.angle_gamma   90.00
#
_symmetry.space_group_name_H-M   'P 1'
#
loop_
_entity.id
_entity.type
_entity.pdbx_description
1 polymer ?
#
loop_
_entity_poly.entity_id
_entity_poly.type
_entity_poly.pdbx_seq_one_letter_code
_entity_poly.pdbx_strand_id
1 'polypeptide(L)'
;MSQITLMLPDDLSTEIEPYRDRLDELLRLGLRELRKAESLVLLRSGAISIGKAARLAGVPLREMIHYALAHGVHPPIDEEMIHEELA
;
A
#
# COMPACT_ATOMS: atom_id res chain seq x y z
N MET A 1 4.16 -13.32 21.28
CA MET A 1 4.98 -13.48 20.06
C MET A 1 4.40 -14.65 19.28
N SER A 2 4.31 -14.54 17.95
CA SER A 2 3.85 -15.62 17.06
C SER A 2 5.03 -16.04 16.17
N GLN A 3 5.17 -17.33 15.89
CA GLN A 3 6.23 -17.86 15.03
C GLN A 3 5.62 -18.32 13.70
N ILE A 4 6.22 -17.87 12.60
CA ILE A 4 5.86 -18.26 11.24
C ILE A 4 7.12 -18.76 10.55
N THR A 5 7.04 -19.93 9.91
CA THR A 5 8.12 -20.50 9.09
C THR A 5 7.72 -20.38 7.61
N LEU A 6 8.58 -19.77 6.79
CA LEU A 6 8.37 -19.59 5.36
C LEU A 6 9.46 -20.34 4.59
N MET A 7 9.05 -21.08 3.57
CA MET A 7 9.97 -21.64 2.57
C MET A 7 10.06 -20.63 1.42
N LEU A 8 11.26 -20.14 1.14
CA LEU A 8 11.51 -19.15 0.11
C LEU A 8 12.29 -19.78 -1.04
N PRO A 9 12.05 -19.34 -2.29
CA PRO A 9 12.97 -19.58 -3.41
C PRO A 9 14.40 -19.10 -3.11
N ASP A 10 15.40 -19.79 -3.68
CA ASP A 10 16.82 -19.53 -3.38
C ASP A 10 17.26 -18.10 -3.72
N ASP A 11 16.73 -17.55 -4.82
CA ASP A 11 16.95 -16.18 -5.26
C ASP A 11 16.45 -15.17 -4.23
N LEU A 12 15.20 -15.31 -3.79
CA LEU A 12 14.62 -14.44 -2.77
C LEU A 12 15.31 -14.59 -1.41
N SER A 13 15.78 -15.79 -1.07
CA SER A 13 16.54 -16.02 0.17
C SER A 13 17.85 -15.23 0.18
N THR A 14 18.53 -15.15 -0.97
CA THR A 14 19.77 -14.41 -1.15
C THR A 14 19.54 -12.89 -1.06
N GLU A 15 18.44 -12.39 -1.63
CA GLU A 15 18.08 -10.96 -1.57
C GLU A 15 17.69 -10.49 -0.17
N ILE A 16 17.10 -11.37 0.64
CA ILE A 16 16.64 -11.04 2.00
C ILE A 16 17.78 -11.14 3.02
N GLU A 17 18.82 -11.93 2.76
CA GLU A 17 19.95 -12.16 3.68
C GLU A 17 20.52 -10.87 4.32
N PRO A 18 20.77 -9.78 3.56
CA PRO A 18 21.29 -8.53 4.13
C PRO A 18 20.36 -7.86 5.14
N TYR A 19 19.06 -8.20 5.12
CA TYR A 19 18.02 -7.65 5.98
C TYR A 19 17.61 -8.61 7.12
N ARG A 20 18.34 -9.71 7.33
CA ARG A 20 18.04 -10.75 8.33
C ARG A 20 17.74 -10.18 9.73
N ASP A 21 18.50 -9.18 10.17
CA ASP A 21 18.32 -8.54 11.49
C ASP A 21 17.16 -7.54 11.56
N ARG A 22 16.56 -7.20 10.41
CA ARG A 22 15.45 -6.25 10.24
C ARG A 22 14.28 -6.87 9.47
N LEU A 23 14.11 -8.18 9.58
CA LEU A 23 13.05 -8.91 8.87
C LEU A 23 11.65 -8.42 9.25
N ASP A 24 11.44 -8.02 10.50
CA ASP A 24 10.17 -7.48 10.95
C ASP A 24 9.83 -6.16 10.24
N GLU A 25 10.83 -5.29 10.03
CA GLU A 25 10.69 -4.05 9.28
C GLU A 25 10.44 -4.32 7.79
N LEU A 26 11.19 -5.25 7.19
CA LEU A 26 11.00 -5.68 5.81
C LEU A 26 9.58 -6.19 5.58
N LEU A 27 9.07 -7.03 6.48
CA LEU A 27 7.69 -7.54 6.41
C LEU A 27 6.66 -6.43 6.57
N ARG A 28 6.88 -5.45 7.47
CA ARG A 28 5.98 -4.29 7.62
C ARG A 28 5.95 -3.43 6.37
N LEU A 29 7.10 -3.21 5.73
CA LEU A 29 7.20 -2.47 4.47
C LEU A 29 6.48 -3.20 3.35
N GLY A 30 6.71 -4.51 3.20
CA GLY A 30 6.02 -5.35 2.23
C GLY A 30 4.50 -5.37 2.42
N LEU A 31 4.03 -5.50 3.66
CA LEU A 31 2.60 -5.42 3.98
C LEU A 31 2.00 -4.06 3.63
N ARG A 32 2.72 -2.96 3.89
CA ARG A 32 2.27 -1.61 3.51
C ARG A 32 2.15 -1.48 2.00
N GLU A 33 3.13 -1.99 1.25
CA GLU A 33 3.11 -1.96 -0.21
C GLU A 33 1.97 -2.80 -0.78
N LEU A 34 1.75 -4.00 -0.25
CA LEU A 34 0.67 -4.88 -0.68
C LEU A 34 -0.70 -4.22 -0.51
N ARG A 35 -0.96 -3.58 0.64
CA ARG A 35 -2.24 -2.89 0.89
C ARG A 35 -2.47 -1.71 -0.04
N LYS A 36 -1.42 -0.94 -0.39
CA LYS A 36 -1.52 0.13 -1.39
C LYS A 36 -1.87 -0.44 -2.77
N ALA A 37 -1.21 -1.51 -3.19
CA ALA A 37 -1.47 -2.16 -4.46
C ALA A 37 -2.91 -2.69 -4.54
N GLU A 38 -3.40 -3.39 -3.52
CA GLU A 38 -4.78 -3.89 -3.45
C GLU A 38 -5.80 -2.74 -3.48
N SER A 39 -5.56 -1.68 -2.70
CA SER A 39 -6.44 -0.50 -2.66
C SER A 39 -6.47 0.23 -4.01
N LEU A 40 -5.34 0.26 -4.73
CA LEU A 40 -5.25 0.84 -6.07
C LEU A 40 -6.09 0.06 -7.09
N VAL A 41 -6.17 -1.27 -6.98
CA VAL A 41 -7.03 -2.09 -7.86
C VAL A 41 -8.49 -1.71 -7.70
N LEU A 42 -8.96 -1.55 -6.45
CA LEU A 42 -10.33 -1.14 -6.14
C LEU A 42 -10.61 0.30 -6.59
N LEU A 43 -9.64 1.20 -6.43
CA LEU A 43 -9.75 2.57 -6.93
C LEU A 43 -9.86 2.60 -8.46
N ARG A 44 -9.02 1.83 -9.15
CA ARG A 44 -8.99 1.78 -10.63
C ARG A 44 -10.28 1.25 -11.22
N SER A 45 -10.96 0.32 -10.53
CA SER A 45 -12.28 -0.17 -10.97
C SER A 45 -13.42 0.81 -10.67
N GLY A 46 -13.15 1.92 -9.97
CA GLY A 46 -14.16 2.87 -9.52
C GLY A 46 -15.01 2.36 -8.34
N ALA A 47 -14.61 1.26 -7.69
CA ALA A 47 -15.36 0.67 -6.58
C ALA A 47 -15.26 1.49 -5.28
N ILE A 48 -14.21 2.29 -5.14
CA ILE A 48 -13.96 3.13 -3.96
C ILE A 48 -13.37 4.48 -4.36
N SER A 49 -13.55 5.49 -3.49
CA SER A 49 -12.88 6.79 -3.62
C SER A 49 -11.39 6.71 -3.25
N ILE A 50 -10.61 7.71 -3.66
CA ILE A 50 -9.19 7.83 -3.29
C ILE A 50 -8.99 7.95 -1.78
N GLY A 51 -9.90 8.65 -1.09
CA GLY A 51 -9.95 8.74 0.38
C GLY A 51 -10.12 7.38 1.04
N LYS A 52 -11.08 6.59 0.55
CA LYS A 52 -11.29 5.22 1.04
C LYS A 52 -10.10 4.31 0.74
N ALA A 53 -9.47 4.45 -0.43
CA ALA A 53 -8.27 3.70 -0.79
C ALA A 53 -7.10 4.00 0.17
N ALA A 54 -6.88 5.27 0.52
CA ALA A 54 -5.85 5.66 1.50
C ALA A 54 -6.09 5.03 2.88
N ARG A 55 -7.34 5.06 3.35
CA ARG A 55 -7.74 4.43 4.63
C ARG A 55 -7.51 2.91 4.63
N LEU A 56 -7.85 2.21 3.54
CA LEU A 56 -7.61 0.77 3.42
C LEU A 56 -6.11 0.43 3.33
N ALA A 57 -5.35 1.25 2.61
CA ALA A 57 -3.91 1.14 2.51
C ALA A 57 -3.19 1.46 3.84
N GLY A 58 -3.84 2.20 4.74
CA GLY A 58 -3.26 2.65 6.00
C GLY A 58 -2.16 3.70 5.79
N VAL A 59 -2.31 4.54 4.77
CA VAL A 59 -1.37 5.62 4.42
C VAL A 59 -2.08 6.97 4.36
N PRO A 60 -1.38 8.10 4.52
CA PRO A 60 -1.97 9.42 4.34
C PRO A 60 -2.56 9.59 2.94
N LEU A 61 -3.62 10.40 2.79
CA LEU A 61 -4.26 10.61 1.50
C LEU A 61 -3.28 11.07 0.43
N ARG A 62 -2.43 12.05 0.76
CA ARG A 62 -1.40 12.57 -0.13
C ARG A 62 -0.44 11.47 -0.64
N GLU A 63 -0.09 10.50 0.21
CA GLU A 63 0.75 9.37 -0.21
C GLU A 63 0.00 8.49 -1.21
N MET A 64 -1.28 8.20 -0.96
CA MET A 64 -2.11 7.41 -1.87
C MET A 64 -2.34 8.11 -3.21
N ILE A 65 -2.53 9.44 -3.21
CA ILE A 65 -2.65 10.24 -4.45
C ILE A 65 -1.38 10.10 -5.29
N HIS A 66 -0.21 10.32 -4.69
CA HIS A 66 1.07 10.16 -5.41
C HIS A 66 1.26 8.74 -5.93
N TYR A 67 0.90 7.74 -5.13
CA TYR A 67 0.97 6.34 -5.51
C TYR A 67 0.05 6.03 -6.71
N ALA A 68 -1.19 6.51 -6.69
CA ALA A 68 -2.15 6.35 -7.77
C ALA A 68 -1.64 6.99 -9.08
N LEU A 69 -1.16 8.23 -9.00
CA LEU A 69 -0.59 8.95 -10.15
C LEU A 69 0.62 8.24 -10.74
N ALA A 70 1.54 7.74 -9.91
CA ALA A 70 2.70 6.96 -10.35
C ALA A 70 2.32 5.67 -11.10
N HIS A 71 1.10 5.16 -10.87
CA HIS A 71 0.56 3.97 -11.54
C HIS A 71 -0.52 4.29 -12.58
N GLY A 72 -0.55 5.54 -13.07
CA GLY A 72 -1.44 6.00 -14.15
C GLY A 72 -2.92 6.03 -13.78
N VAL A 73 -3.26 6.09 -12.49
CA VAL A 73 -4.63 6.31 -12.02
C VAL A 73 -4.78 7.78 -11.68
N HIS A 74 -5.69 8.45 -12.39
CA HIS A 74 -6.07 9.84 -12.12
C HIS A 74 -7.41 9.83 -11.37
N PRO A 75 -7.40 9.83 -10.03
CA PRO A 75 -8.65 9.86 -9.27
C PRO A 75 -9.40 11.16 -9.58
N PRO A 76 -10.73 11.10 -9.78
CA PRO A 76 -11.53 12.32 -9.89
C PRO A 76 -11.42 13.11 -8.58
N ILE A 77 -11.10 14.40 -8.69
CA ILE A 77 -11.20 15.35 -7.57
C ILE A 77 -12.67 15.76 -7.53
N ASP A 78 -13.47 15.13 -6.65
CA ASP A 78 -14.87 15.50 -6.43
C ASP A 78 -15.06 16.28 -5.11
N GLU A 79 -16.24 16.89 -4.95
CA GLU A 79 -16.58 17.68 -3.76
C GLU A 79 -16.55 16.86 -2.46
N GLU A 80 -16.80 15.56 -2.55
CA GLU A 80 -16.71 14.62 -1.43
C GLU A 80 -15.25 14.48 -0.96
N MET A 81 -14.30 14.41 -1.90
CA MET A 81 -12.86 14.43 -1.59
C MET A 81 -12.42 15.74 -0.93
N ILE A 82 -12.97 16.89 -1.35
CA ILE A 82 -12.70 18.20 -0.73
C ILE A 82 -13.23 18.23 0.71
N HIS A 83 -14.42 17.68 0.94
CA HIS A 83 -15.03 17.63 2.26
C HIS A 83 -14.25 16.74 3.24
N GLU A 84 -13.75 15.59 2.78
CA GLU A 84 -12.89 14.71 3.60
C GLU A 84 -11.54 15.35 3.97
N GLU A 85 -11.02 16.31 3.19
CA GLU A 85 -9.71 16.98 3.44
C GLU A 85 -9.80 18.24 4.34
N LEU A 86 -10.99 18.83 4.48
CA LEU A 86 -11.22 20.07 5.22
C LEU A 86 -11.85 19.87 6.61
N ALA A 87 -12.21 18.63 6.96
CA ALA A 87 -12.79 18.26 8.25
C ALA A 87 -11.72 17.76 9.24
#